data_AF-A0A542IPS1-F1
#
_entry.id   AF-A0A542IPS1-F1
#
_cell.length_a   1.000
_cell.length_b   1.000
_cell.length_c   1.000
_cell.angle_alpha   90.00
_cell.angle_beta   90.00
_cell.angle_gamma   90.00
#
_symmetry.space_group_name_H-M   'P 1'
#
loop_
_entity.id
_entity.type
_entity.pdbx_description
1 polymer ?
#
loop_
_entity_poly.entity_id
_entity_poly.type
_entity_poly.pdbx_seq_one_letter_code
_entity_poly.pdbx_strand_id
1 'polypeptide(L)'
;MRAIDLEARVISAVDQIRSGQSVENDFIECKRDSPKENKARQLAGSLNRAAGDPVVYIIGIDEKDGAVHDVAGTDILGGRK
;
A
#
# COMPACT_ATOMS: atom_id res chain seq x y z
N MET A 1 -5.34 -1.87 15.15
CA MET A 1 -3.86 -1.85 15.08
C MET A 1 -3.36 -0.62 15.80
N ARG A 2 -2.29 -0.71 16.61
CA ARG A 2 -1.70 0.49 17.24
C ARG A 2 -0.74 1.16 16.25
N ALA A 3 -0.47 2.45 16.43
CA ALA A 3 0.43 3.20 15.55
C ALA A 3 1.82 2.55 15.41
N ILE A 4 2.39 2.07 16.51
CA ILE A 4 3.70 1.38 16.50
C ILE A 4 3.69 0.09 15.69
N ASP A 5 2.58 -0.65 15.69
CA ASP A 5 2.46 -1.90 14.92
C ASP A 5 2.37 -1.58 13.42
N LEU A 6 1.69 -0.48 13.05
CA LEU A 6 1.61 0.00 11.68
C LEU A 6 2.98 0.43 11.16
N GLU A 7 3.69 1.25 11.93
CA GLU A 7 5.02 1.74 11.56
C GLU A 7 6.02 0.59 11.36
N ALA A 8 6.11 -0.33 12.32
CA ALA A 8 6.99 -1.49 12.22
C ALA A 8 6.65 -2.36 10.99
N ARG A 9 5.36 -2.53 10.69
CA ARG A 9 4.89 -3.29 9.53
C ARG A 9 5.27 -2.62 8.21
N VAL A 10 5.14 -1.30 8.11
CA VAL A 10 5.51 -0.54 6.91
C VAL A 10 7.03 -0.57 6.69
N ILE A 11 7.82 -0.31 7.74
CA ILE A 11 9.29 -0.34 7.65
C ILE A 11 9.77 -1.72 7.18
N SER A 12 9.26 -2.78 7.82
CA SER A 12 9.63 -4.16 7.47
C SER A 12 9.29 -4.50 6.01
N ALA A 13 8.11 -4.09 5.52
CA ALA A 13 7.71 -4.32 4.14
C ALA A 13 8.64 -3.57 3.15
N VAL A 14 8.96 -2.31 3.44
CA VAL A 14 9.86 -1.50 2.60
C VAL A 14 11.27 -2.11 2.55
N ASP A 15 11.82 -2.52 3.69
CA ASP A 15 13.16 -3.12 3.74
C ASP A 15 13.23 -4.44 2.97
N GLN A 16 12.20 -5.29 3.12
CA GLN A 16 12.10 -6.54 2.37
C GLN A 16 12.02 -6.30 0.86
N ILE A 17 11.16 -5.38 0.41
CA ILE A 17 11.06 -5.02 -1.02
C ILE A 17 12.41 -4.51 -1.56
N ARG A 18 13.08 -3.61 -0.82
CA ARG A 18 14.40 -3.08 -1.22
C ARG A 18 15.49 -4.16 -1.28
N SER A 19 15.30 -5.27 -0.55
CA SER A 19 16.15 -6.46 -0.62
C SER A 19 15.78 -7.44 -1.74
N GLY A 20 14.77 -7.12 -2.55
CA GLY A 20 14.29 -7.95 -3.66
C GLY A 20 13.33 -9.07 -3.23
N GLN A 21 12.72 -8.96 -2.05
CA GLN A 21 11.74 -9.90 -1.54
C GLN A 21 10.32 -9.45 -1.85
N SER A 22 9.43 -10.41 -2.11
CA SER A 22 7.99 -10.17 -2.17
C SER A 22 7.37 -10.15 -0.78
N VAL A 23 6.51 -9.17 -0.54
CA VAL A 23 5.79 -8.91 0.72
C VAL A 23 4.28 -8.81 0.53
N GLU A 24 3.78 -8.64 -0.70
CA GLU A 24 2.35 -8.54 -1.00
C GLU A 24 1.61 -9.81 -0.55
N ASN A 25 0.54 -9.62 0.19
CA ASN A 25 -0.34 -10.67 0.70
C ASN A 25 -1.73 -10.10 0.96
N ASP A 26 -2.65 -10.91 1.50
CA ASP A 26 -4.03 -10.47 1.76
C ASP A 26 -4.16 -9.24 2.69
N PHE A 27 -3.10 -8.90 3.41
CA PHE A 27 -3.08 -7.83 4.40
C PHE A 27 -2.03 -6.73 4.15
N ILE A 28 -1.19 -6.87 3.11
CA ILE A 28 -0.21 -5.84 2.68
C ILE A 28 -0.26 -5.77 1.16
N GLU A 29 -0.47 -4.56 0.63
CA GLU A 29 -0.41 -4.29 -0.80
C GLU A 29 0.52 -3.09 -1.02
N CYS A 30 1.41 -3.17 -2.03
CA CYS A 30 2.36 -2.11 -2.35
C CYS A 30 2.12 -1.59 -3.77
N LYS A 31 2.03 -0.28 -3.94
CA LYS A 31 1.82 0.33 -5.25
C LYS A 31 2.73 1.54 -5.42
N ARG A 32 3.31 1.64 -6.61
CA ARG A 32 4.02 2.85 -7.05
C ARG A 32 3.13 4.08 -6.99
N ASP A 33 1.98 4.00 -7.62
CA ASP A 33 1.05 5.11 -7.81
C ASP A 33 -0.21 4.95 -6.97
N SER A 34 -0.81 6.07 -6.60
CA SER A 34 -2.14 6.10 -6.00
C SER A 34 -3.17 5.36 -6.89
N PRO A 35 -4.05 4.55 -6.29
CA PRO A 35 -5.06 3.82 -7.05
C PRO A 35 -6.01 4.79 -7.76
N LYS A 36 -6.32 4.50 -9.03
CA LYS A 36 -7.35 5.23 -9.79
C LYS A 36 -8.74 4.64 -9.52
N GLU A 37 -9.81 5.37 -9.88
CA GLU A 37 -11.20 4.95 -9.67
C GLU A 37 -11.52 3.55 -10.22
N ASN A 38 -10.89 3.16 -11.33
CA ASN A 38 -11.05 1.83 -11.93
C ASN A 38 -10.53 0.68 -11.05
N LYS A 39 -9.83 0.97 -9.94
CA LYS A 39 -9.36 0.00 -8.95
C LYS A 39 -10.30 -0.16 -7.76
N ALA A 40 -11.35 0.66 -7.64
CA ALA A 40 -12.27 0.63 -6.49
C ALA A 40 -12.87 -0.77 -6.24
N ARG A 41 -13.35 -1.45 -7.31
CA ARG A 41 -13.93 -2.80 -7.18
C ARG A 41 -12.91 -3.85 -6.73
N GLN A 42 -11.67 -3.75 -7.22
CA GLN A 42 -10.59 -4.66 -6.83
C GLN A 42 -10.23 -4.46 -5.35
N LEU A 43 -10.08 -3.20 -4.93
CA LEU A 43 -9.78 -2.83 -3.56
C LEU A 43 -10.89 -3.32 -2.60
N ALA A 44 -12.15 -3.06 -2.94
CA ALA A 44 -13.29 -3.55 -2.15
C ALA A 44 -13.28 -5.09 -2.02
N GLY A 45 -12.94 -5.80 -3.09
CA GLY A 45 -12.80 -7.26 -3.06
C GLY A 45 -11.71 -7.74 -2.11
N SER A 46 -10.54 -7.09 -2.10
CA SER A 46 -9.46 -7.42 -1.16
C SER A 46 -9.83 -7.11 0.29
N LEU A 47 -10.46 -5.97 0.56
CA LEU A 47 -10.91 -5.61 1.90
C LEU A 47 -12.00 -6.55 2.43
N ASN A 48 -12.90 -7.01 1.57
CA ASN A 48 -13.90 -8.01 1.94
C ASN A 48 -13.26 -9.36 2.32
N ARG A 49 -12.18 -9.78 1.63
CA ARG A 49 -11.44 -11.00 1.98
C ARG A 49 -10.73 -10.90 3.32
N ALA A 50 -10.24 -9.72 3.68
CA ALA A 50 -9.63 -9.49 4.98
C ALA A 50 -10.61 -9.59 6.16
N ALA A 51 -11.92 -9.67 5.91
CA ALA A 51 -12.94 -10.03 6.91
C ALA A 51 -12.91 -9.20 8.21
N GLY A 52 -12.53 -7.92 8.12
CA GLY A 52 -12.42 -7.01 9.27
C GLY A 52 -11.01 -6.87 9.84
N ASP A 53 -10.06 -7.68 9.38
CA ASP A 53 -8.66 -7.50 9.72
C ASP A 53 -8.06 -6.27 9.02
N PRO A 54 -7.10 -5.58 9.68
CA PRO A 54 -6.44 -4.43 9.07
C PRO A 54 -5.57 -4.81 7.85
N VAL A 55 -5.87 -4.17 6.72
CA VAL A 55 -5.05 -4.20 5.50
C VAL A 55 -4.23 -2.93 5.40
N VAL A 56 -2.93 -3.06 5.14
CA VAL A 56 -2.02 -1.92 4.94
C VAL A 56 -1.79 -1.72 3.45
N TYR A 57 -2.04 -0.51 2.97
CA TYR A 57 -1.80 -0.12 1.59
C TYR A 57 -0.64 0.89 1.54
N ILE A 58 0.50 0.48 0.99
CA ILE A 58 1.73 1.29 0.97
C ILE A 58 1.89 1.88 -0.43
N ILE A 59 1.90 3.21 -0.53
CA ILE A 59 1.99 3.94 -1.81
C ILE A 59 3.38 4.57 -1.95
N GLY A 60 3.94 4.53 -3.17
CA GLY A 60 5.28 5.02 -3.48
C GLY A 60 6.34 3.93 -3.56
N ILE A 61 5.97 2.66 -3.57
CA ILE A 61 6.92 1.54 -3.73
C ILE A 61 6.22 0.33 -4.35
N ASP A 62 6.94 -0.45 -5.16
CA ASP A 62 6.44 -1.71 -5.71
C ASP A 62 7.54 -2.79 -5.73
N GLU A 63 7.14 -4.06 -5.81
CA GLU A 63 8.05 -5.20 -5.80
C GLU A 63 8.87 -5.36 -7.10
N LYS A 64 8.57 -4.60 -8.17
CA LYS A 64 9.21 -4.80 -9.47
C LYS A 64 10.60 -4.16 -9.53
N ASP A 65 10.74 -2.95 -9.01
CA ASP A 65 12.04 -2.25 -8.96
C ASP A 65 12.55 -2.00 -7.55
N GLY A 66 11.68 -2.12 -6.53
CA GLY A 66 12.01 -1.88 -5.14
C GLY A 66 12.51 -0.46 -4.85
N ALA A 67 12.31 0.48 -5.77
CA ALA A 67 12.65 1.88 -5.60
C ALA A 67 11.50 2.60 -4.89
N VAL A 68 11.84 3.62 -4.10
CA VAL A 68 10.86 4.56 -3.56
C VAL A 68 10.60 5.64 -4.61
N HIS A 69 9.34 5.78 -5.00
CA HIS A 69 8.86 6.70 -6.01
C HIS A 69 8.14 7.87 -5.34
N ASP A 70 8.31 9.06 -5.91
CA ASP A 70 7.55 10.23 -5.49
C ASP A 70 6.07 10.05 -5.81
N VAL A 71 5.22 10.23 -4.81
CA VAL A 71 3.78 10.10 -4.97
C VAL A 71 3.25 11.49 -5.26
N ALA A 72 2.94 11.78 -6.53
CA ALA A 72 2.44 13.09 -6.95
C ALA A 72 1.11 13.41 -6.24
N GLY A 73 1.20 14.10 -5.10
CA GLY A 73 0.08 14.45 -4.23
C GLY A 73 -0.27 13.35 -3.22
N THR A 74 -0.15 13.68 -1.94
CA THR A 74 -0.68 12.88 -0.82
C THR A 74 -2.17 13.14 -0.57
N ASP A 75 -2.75 14.08 -1.30
CA ASP A 75 -4.17 14.44 -1.18
C ASP A 75 -5.00 13.46 -2.02
N ILE A 76 -5.46 12.39 -1.37
CA ILE A 76 -6.29 11.33 -1.98
C ILE A 76 -7.68 11.87 -2.37
N LEU A 77 -8.04 13.07 -1.87
CA LEU A 77 -9.23 13.82 -2.21
C LEU A 77 -8.80 15.00 -3.07
N GLY A 78 -8.75 14.80 -4.39
CA GLY A 78 -8.30 15.80 -5.36
C GLY A 78 -8.72 17.23 -5.00
N GLY A 79 -7.75 18.14 -5.10
CA GLY A 79 -7.93 19.56 -4.81
C GLY A 79 -9.22 20.10 -5.42
N ARG A 80 -10.09 20.63 -4.56
CA ARG A 80 -11.14 21.54 -5.00
C ARG A 80 -10.45 22.77 -5.60
N LYS A 81 -10.42 22.86 -6.92
CA LYS A 81 -10.43 24.14 -7.59
C LYS A 81 -11.88 24.60 -7.74
#